data_AF-A0A6A7L3N2-F1
#
_entry.id   AF-A0A6A7L3N2-F1
#
_cell.length_a   1.000
_cell.length_b   1.000
_cell.length_c   1.000
_cell.angle_alpha   90.00
_cell.angle_beta   90.00
_cell.angle_gamma   90.00
#
_symmetry.space_group_name_H-M   'P 1'
#
loop_
_entity.id
_entity.type
_entity.pdbx_description
1 polymer ?
#
loop_
_entity_poly.entity_id
_entity_poly.type
_entity_poly.pdbx_seq_one_letter_code
_entity_poly.pdbx_strand_id
1 'polypeptide(L)'
;MGAPIALLLLAASCSGRSDQGPRTVTIAVVPKGATHEHWKRVHSGARKAAAELTTADRRVAVIWKGPLREDDREQQLQVVESFISQGIDGLVLAPLDRHALRRPVEEAASAGIPTVIFDSALETPNPTVSFVATDNEEGGRLAARRMGELLDGDGTVLMLRYQEGSAATEDREHGFVDELAAKYPGIDLVSSDQYAGATRDTAKRASENVLNRLADRLDGIFTPNESSTAGMLLALQDLGRVGTITFVGFDYSSAFIGPLERGDIQGFVVQNPVQMGYLSVQTMVAHLEGKPVPEVVDTGVMMVTLDNLEDPTVQAVINPPEARGGGS
;
A
#
# COMPACT_ATOMS: atom_id res chain seq x y z
N MET A 1 -75.03 42.60 -30.05
CA MET A 1 -74.16 42.05 -28.99
C MET A 1 -73.72 40.67 -29.43
N GLY A 2 -72.48 40.52 -29.89
CA GLY A 2 -71.91 39.25 -30.34
C GLY A 2 -70.40 39.41 -30.38
N ALA A 3 -69.72 38.81 -29.40
CA ALA A 3 -68.30 38.97 -29.13
C ALA A 3 -67.42 38.21 -30.15
N PRO A 4 -66.18 38.64 -30.43
CA PRO A 4 -65.25 37.86 -31.24
C PRO A 4 -64.63 36.74 -30.41
N ILE A 5 -64.58 35.55 -31.00
CA ILE A 5 -63.94 34.35 -30.45
C ILE A 5 -62.42 34.50 -30.64
N ALA A 6 -61.69 34.63 -29.54
CA ALA A 6 -60.24 34.60 -29.51
C ALA A 6 -59.74 33.15 -29.60
N LEU A 7 -58.98 32.83 -30.64
CA LEU A 7 -58.34 31.55 -30.86
C LEU A 7 -57.08 31.47 -29.97
N LEU A 8 -57.14 30.71 -28.87
CA LEU A 8 -55.97 30.38 -28.05
C LEU A 8 -55.09 29.35 -28.78
N LEU A 9 -53.89 29.75 -29.17
CA LEU A 9 -52.81 28.85 -29.57
C LEU A 9 -52.29 28.10 -28.33
N LEU A 10 -52.50 26.78 -28.26
CA LEU A 10 -51.76 25.92 -27.34
C LEU A 10 -50.31 25.80 -27.83
N ALA A 11 -49.40 26.51 -27.16
CA ALA A 11 -47.98 26.24 -27.25
C ALA A 11 -47.70 24.92 -26.51
N ALA A 12 -47.25 23.90 -27.25
CA ALA A 12 -46.72 22.68 -26.67
C ALA A 12 -45.41 23.01 -25.94
N SER A 13 -45.45 23.07 -24.61
CA SER A 13 -44.25 23.09 -23.77
C SER A 13 -43.48 21.79 -23.99
N CYS A 14 -42.32 21.90 -24.62
CA CYS A 14 -41.32 20.83 -24.63
C CYS A 14 -40.96 20.48 -23.18
N SER A 15 -41.35 19.26 -22.79
CA SER A 15 -41.09 18.65 -21.50
C SER A 15 -39.61 18.75 -21.14
N GLY A 16 -39.35 19.26 -19.94
CA GLY A 16 -38.01 19.50 -19.41
C GLY A 16 -37.14 18.26 -19.43
N ARG A 17 -35.99 18.38 -20.10
CA ARG A 17 -34.82 17.56 -19.85
C ARG A 17 -34.36 17.93 -18.45
N SER A 18 -34.62 17.07 -17.46
CA SER A 18 -34.10 17.28 -16.12
C SER A 18 -32.57 17.23 -16.20
N ASP A 19 -31.97 18.39 -16.00
CA ASP A 19 -30.53 18.60 -15.85
C ASP A 19 -30.11 18.01 -14.50
N GLN A 20 -30.20 16.68 -14.37
CA GLN A 20 -29.62 15.96 -13.25
C GLN A 20 -28.12 15.98 -13.51
N GLY A 21 -27.38 16.75 -12.71
CA GLY A 21 -25.93 16.81 -12.78
C GLY A 21 -25.28 15.42 -12.75
N PRO A 22 -23.97 15.32 -13.04
CA PRO A 22 -23.29 14.05 -13.23
C PRO A 22 -23.56 13.08 -12.07
N ARG A 23 -23.87 11.82 -12.40
CA ARG A 23 -24.03 10.76 -11.40
C ARG A 23 -22.74 10.67 -10.59
N THR A 24 -22.83 10.79 -9.28
CA THR A 24 -21.66 10.64 -8.41
C THR A 24 -21.49 9.17 -8.05
N VAL A 25 -20.29 8.64 -8.30
CA VAL A 25 -19.83 7.33 -7.85
C VAL A 25 -18.87 7.57 -6.69
N THR A 26 -19.25 7.10 -5.51
CA THR A 26 -18.52 7.29 -4.25
C THR A 26 -17.72 6.04 -3.91
N ILE A 27 -16.40 6.16 -3.93
CA ILE A 27 -15.48 5.07 -3.61
C ILE A 27 -14.77 5.41 -2.30
N ALA A 28 -14.94 4.57 -1.28
CA ALA A 28 -14.14 4.69 -0.06
C ALA A 28 -12.80 3.97 -0.25
N VAL A 29 -11.70 4.67 0.04
CA VAL A 29 -10.36 4.10 0.06
C VAL A 29 -9.89 4.07 1.52
N VAL A 30 -9.71 2.86 2.04
CA VAL A 30 -9.39 2.58 3.45
C VAL A 30 -7.98 1.99 3.55
N PRO A 31 -6.94 2.80 3.83
CA PRO A 31 -5.57 2.32 4.05
C PRO A 31 -5.43 1.63 5.42
N LYS A 32 -4.25 1.03 5.66
CA LYS A 32 -3.84 0.53 6.98
C LYS A 32 -3.53 1.64 7.99
N GLY A 33 -3.12 2.81 7.51
CA GLY A 33 -2.66 3.92 8.36
C GLY A 33 -2.62 5.23 7.59
N ALA A 34 -2.30 6.32 8.29
CA ALA A 34 -2.25 7.66 7.69
C ALA A 34 -0.90 8.38 7.87
N THR A 35 0.03 7.79 8.62
CA THR A 35 1.29 8.45 9.02
C THR A 35 2.45 8.20 8.06
N HIS A 36 2.52 7.01 7.46
CA HIS A 36 3.61 6.59 6.57
C HIS A 36 3.61 7.29 5.21
N GLU A 37 4.80 7.44 4.61
CA GLU A 37 4.94 8.05 3.28
C GLU A 37 4.26 7.18 2.22
N HIS A 38 4.33 5.85 2.40
CA HIS A 38 3.62 4.87 1.58
C HIS A 38 2.15 5.24 1.33
N TRP A 39 1.35 5.46 2.39
CA TRP A 39 -0.08 5.73 2.25
C TRP A 39 -0.40 7.08 1.61
N LYS A 40 0.47 8.09 1.77
CA LYS A 40 0.31 9.37 1.10
C LYS A 40 0.46 9.21 -0.42
N ARG A 41 1.37 8.34 -0.87
CA ARG A 41 1.56 8.01 -2.28
C ARG A 41 0.38 7.22 -2.86
N VAL A 42 -0.15 6.24 -2.11
CA VAL A 42 -1.40 5.55 -2.46
C VAL A 42 -2.54 6.55 -2.64
N HIS A 43 -2.73 7.46 -1.68
CA HIS A 43 -3.79 8.47 -1.77
C HIS A 43 -3.64 9.36 -3.02
N SER A 44 -2.41 9.76 -3.35
CA SER A 44 -2.13 10.52 -4.57
C SER A 44 -2.57 9.76 -5.84
N GLY A 45 -2.21 8.48 -5.94
CA GLY A 45 -2.63 7.60 -7.03
C GLY A 45 -4.15 7.47 -7.15
N ALA A 46 -4.83 7.23 -6.03
CA ALA A 46 -6.29 7.11 -5.97
C ALA A 46 -6.99 8.41 -6.43
N ARG A 47 -6.49 9.58 -5.99
CA ARG A 47 -7.01 10.88 -6.42
C ARG A 47 -6.78 11.14 -7.90
N LYS A 48 -5.61 10.75 -8.43
CA LYS A 48 -5.31 10.87 -9.86
C LYS A 48 -6.29 10.05 -10.69
N ALA A 49 -6.53 8.79 -10.33
CA ALA A 49 -7.51 7.95 -11.02
C ALA A 49 -8.92 8.56 -10.96
N ALA A 50 -9.36 9.03 -9.79
CA ALA A 50 -10.68 9.66 -9.65
C ALA A 50 -10.85 10.91 -10.54
N ALA A 51 -9.80 11.73 -10.65
CA ALA A 51 -9.81 12.91 -11.52
C ALA A 51 -9.91 12.52 -13.00
N GLU A 52 -9.13 11.53 -13.45
CA GLU A 52 -9.13 11.08 -14.85
C GLU A 52 -10.42 10.33 -15.25
N LEU A 53 -11.05 9.64 -14.31
CA LEU A 53 -12.29 8.87 -14.54
C LEU A 53 -13.57 9.71 -14.41
N THR A 54 -13.44 10.95 -13.92
CA THR A 54 -14.52 11.92 -13.90
C THR A 54 -14.76 12.45 -15.31
N THR A 55 -16.02 12.41 -15.74
CA THR A 55 -16.49 12.84 -17.05
C THR A 55 -17.66 13.82 -16.88
N ALA A 56 -18.19 14.36 -17.99
CA ALA A 56 -19.35 15.23 -17.97
C ALA A 56 -20.60 14.56 -17.36
N ASP A 57 -20.73 13.24 -17.52
CA ASP A 57 -21.91 12.47 -17.09
C ASP A 57 -21.70 11.73 -15.75
N ARG A 58 -20.44 11.62 -15.29
CA ARG A 58 -20.09 10.91 -14.06
C ARG A 58 -18.99 11.60 -13.28
N ARG A 59 -19.25 11.86 -11.99
CA ARG A 59 -18.25 12.28 -11.02
C ARG A 59 -17.74 11.07 -10.22
N VAL A 60 -16.43 10.87 -10.17
CA VAL A 60 -15.83 9.87 -9.26
C VAL A 60 -15.32 10.59 -8.01
N ALA A 61 -15.94 10.29 -6.86
CA ALA A 61 -15.57 10.85 -5.56
C ALA A 61 -14.84 9.79 -4.74
N VAL A 62 -13.54 10.02 -4.48
CA VAL A 62 -12.76 9.20 -3.55
C VAL A 62 -12.85 9.80 -2.15
N ILE A 63 -13.29 8.99 -1.19
CA ILE A 63 -13.23 9.32 0.23
C ILE A 63 -12.08 8.53 0.86
N TRP A 64 -11.04 9.23 1.31
CA TRP A 64 -9.89 8.63 1.95
C TRP A 64 -10.04 8.66 3.47
N LYS A 65 -10.14 7.50 4.12
CA LYS A 65 -10.19 7.40 5.58
C LYS A 65 -9.73 6.03 6.04
N GLY A 66 -8.81 6.01 7.00
CA GLY A 66 -8.36 4.81 7.69
C GLY A 66 -7.97 5.17 9.11
N PRO A 67 -7.42 4.22 9.88
CA PRO A 67 -6.92 4.51 11.20
C PRO A 67 -5.67 5.41 11.15
N LEU A 68 -5.34 6.05 12.27
CA LEU A 68 -4.10 6.83 12.35
C LEU A 68 -2.88 5.92 12.35
N ARG A 69 -2.94 4.82 13.10
CA ARG A 69 -1.85 3.87 13.32
C ARG A 69 -2.17 2.51 12.70
N GLU A 70 -1.14 1.79 12.29
CA GLU A 70 -1.28 0.48 11.66
C GLU A 70 -1.46 -0.70 12.63
N ASP A 71 -1.69 -0.42 13.91
CA ASP A 71 -2.07 -1.43 14.91
C ASP A 71 -3.50 -1.24 15.44
N ASP A 72 -4.24 -0.25 14.91
CA ASP A 72 -5.60 0.07 15.35
C ASP A 72 -6.66 -0.63 14.48
N ARG A 73 -6.73 -1.96 14.64
CA ARG A 73 -7.68 -2.83 13.93
C ARG A 73 -9.13 -2.44 14.20
N GLU A 74 -9.45 -2.03 15.44
CA GLU A 74 -10.79 -1.62 15.84
C GLU A 74 -11.22 -0.35 15.09
N GLN A 75 -10.34 0.66 15.02
CA GLN A 75 -10.64 1.86 14.27
C GLN A 75 -10.80 1.58 12.77
N GLN A 76 -10.00 0.70 12.17
CA GLN A 76 -10.19 0.34 10.76
C GLN A 76 -11.55 -0.34 10.52
N LEU A 77 -11.96 -1.24 11.41
CA LEU A 77 -13.26 -1.90 11.36
C LEU A 77 -14.40 -0.88 11.45
N GLN A 78 -14.37 0.03 12.42
CA GLN A 78 -15.37 1.09 12.57
C GLN A 78 -15.46 2.01 11.34
N VAL A 79 -14.33 2.29 10.68
CA VAL A 79 -14.29 3.08 9.45
C VAL A 79 -15.00 2.34 8.30
N VAL A 80 -14.75 1.04 8.14
CA VAL A 80 -15.40 0.23 7.10
C VAL A 80 -16.91 0.13 7.35
N GLU A 81 -17.35 -0.20 8.56
CA GLU A 81 -18.77 -0.28 8.92
C GLU A 81 -19.51 1.06 8.71
N SER A 82 -18.85 2.17 9.02
CA SER A 82 -19.38 3.50 8.79
C SER A 82 -19.60 3.78 7.30
N PHE A 83 -18.70 3.33 6.42
CA PHE A 83 -18.86 3.49 4.97
C PHE A 83 -19.95 2.60 4.39
N ILE A 84 -20.04 1.34 4.85
CA ILE A 84 -21.14 0.44 4.49
C ILE A 84 -22.49 1.09 4.84
N SER A 85 -22.60 1.64 6.05
CA SER A 85 -23.82 2.31 6.52
C SER A 85 -24.18 3.58 5.73
N GLN A 86 -23.18 4.27 5.16
CA GLN A 86 -23.38 5.45 4.31
C GLN A 86 -23.83 5.10 2.88
N GLY A 87 -23.78 3.82 2.48
CA GLY A 87 -24.19 3.40 1.15
C GLY A 87 -23.25 3.87 0.05
N ILE A 88 -21.92 3.77 0.26
CA ILE A 88 -20.92 3.99 -0.79
C ILE A 88 -21.14 3.03 -1.97
N ASP A 89 -20.66 3.42 -3.17
CA ASP A 89 -20.78 2.59 -4.37
C ASP A 89 -19.70 1.50 -4.44
N GLY A 90 -18.55 1.68 -3.79
CA GLY A 90 -17.48 0.68 -3.79
C GLY A 90 -16.42 0.90 -2.71
N LEU A 91 -15.90 -0.20 -2.16
CA LEU A 91 -14.88 -0.22 -1.13
C LEU A 91 -13.51 -0.64 -1.71
N VAL A 92 -12.49 0.16 -1.46
CA VAL A 92 -11.08 -0.16 -1.74
C VAL A 92 -10.36 -0.27 -0.41
N LEU A 93 -9.92 -1.45 -0.02
CA LEU A 93 -9.47 -1.75 1.35
C LEU A 93 -8.07 -2.37 1.37
N ALA A 94 -7.18 -1.82 2.19
CA ALA A 94 -5.94 -2.46 2.62
C ALA A 94 -6.14 -3.00 4.05
N PRO A 95 -6.43 -4.29 4.23
CA PRO A 95 -6.67 -4.90 5.53
C PRO A 95 -5.42 -4.82 6.39
N LEU A 96 -5.58 -4.38 7.64
CA LEU A 96 -4.52 -4.40 8.63
C LEU A 96 -4.05 -5.79 9.02
N ASP A 97 -5.01 -6.72 9.00
CA ASP A 97 -4.86 -8.09 9.45
C ASP A 97 -5.59 -9.00 8.47
N ARG A 98 -4.97 -10.13 8.15
CA ARG A 98 -5.49 -11.07 7.15
C ARG A 98 -6.84 -11.70 7.50
N HIS A 99 -7.31 -11.58 8.75
CA HIS A 99 -8.60 -12.13 9.16
C HIS A 99 -9.56 -11.08 9.72
N ALA A 100 -9.06 -10.04 10.40
CA ALA A 100 -9.91 -9.15 11.20
C ALA A 100 -11.00 -8.42 10.40
N LEU A 101 -10.73 -8.13 9.12
CA LEU A 101 -11.65 -7.38 8.26
C LEU A 101 -12.52 -8.29 7.38
N ARG A 102 -12.45 -9.62 7.56
CA ARG A 102 -13.25 -10.59 6.78
C ARG A 102 -14.74 -10.31 6.90
N ARG A 103 -15.24 -10.25 8.14
CA ARG A 103 -16.68 -10.06 8.39
C ARG A 103 -17.20 -8.72 7.82
N PRO A 104 -16.55 -7.56 8.06
CA PRO A 104 -16.98 -6.31 7.43
C PRO A 104 -17.02 -6.36 5.89
N VAL A 105 -16.07 -7.06 5.25
CA VAL A 105 -16.08 -7.22 3.78
C VAL A 105 -17.26 -8.10 3.31
N GLU A 106 -17.61 -9.15 4.06
CA GLU A 106 -18.78 -9.99 3.78
C GLU A 106 -20.09 -9.22 3.96
N GLU A 107 -20.16 -8.33 4.96
CA GLU A 107 -21.28 -7.43 5.18
C GLU A 107 -21.41 -6.40 4.04
N ALA A 108 -20.29 -5.83 3.56
CA ALA A 108 -20.26 -4.97 2.38
C ALA A 108 -20.80 -5.69 1.14
N ALA A 109 -20.34 -6.92 0.88
CA ALA A 109 -20.81 -7.73 -0.23
C ALA A 109 -22.32 -8.01 -0.14
N SER A 110 -22.81 -8.33 1.06
CA SER A 110 -24.25 -8.57 1.31
C SER A 110 -25.11 -7.31 1.11
N ALA A 111 -24.53 -6.12 1.30
CA ALA A 111 -25.15 -4.84 1.00
C ALA A 111 -25.04 -4.43 -0.48
N GLY A 112 -24.42 -5.25 -1.33
CA GLY A 112 -24.20 -4.95 -2.75
C GLY A 112 -23.05 -3.98 -3.00
N ILE A 113 -22.14 -3.81 -2.03
CA ILE A 113 -20.97 -2.94 -2.13
C ILE A 113 -19.75 -3.80 -2.54
N PRO A 114 -19.30 -3.74 -3.80
CA PRO A 114 -18.11 -4.46 -4.24
C PRO A 114 -16.86 -3.99 -3.48
N THR A 115 -15.94 -4.93 -3.22
CA THR A 115 -14.67 -4.65 -2.54
C THR A 115 -13.48 -5.02 -3.40
N VAL A 116 -12.57 -4.07 -3.64
CA VAL A 116 -11.20 -4.32 -4.13
C VAL A 116 -10.27 -4.33 -2.94
N ILE A 117 -9.46 -5.39 -2.81
CA ILE A 117 -8.41 -5.48 -1.80
C ILE A 117 -7.11 -4.94 -2.40
N PHE A 118 -6.30 -4.23 -1.62
CA PHE A 118 -5.00 -3.76 -2.09
C PHE A 118 -3.93 -3.80 -1.00
N ASP A 119 -2.65 -3.75 -1.40
CA ASP A 119 -1.43 -3.85 -0.55
C ASP A 119 -1.27 -5.20 0.18
N SER A 120 -2.28 -5.61 0.94
CA SER A 120 -2.25 -6.75 1.85
C SER A 120 -3.44 -7.65 1.64
N ALA A 121 -3.21 -8.96 1.57
CA ALA A 121 -4.30 -9.90 1.36
C ALA A 121 -5.26 -9.94 2.57
N LEU A 122 -6.52 -10.24 2.27
CA LEU A 122 -7.54 -10.64 3.23
C LEU A 122 -7.89 -12.10 2.94
N GLU A 123 -7.82 -12.95 3.96
CA GLU A 123 -8.31 -14.33 3.86
C GLU A 123 -9.82 -14.36 4.04
N THR A 124 -10.52 -14.66 2.95
CA THR A 124 -11.96 -14.74 2.90
C THR A 124 -12.39 -15.89 1.99
N PRO A 125 -13.44 -16.65 2.35
CA PRO A 125 -14.01 -17.65 1.45
C PRO A 125 -14.83 -17.02 0.32
N ASN A 126 -15.16 -15.73 0.43
CA ASN A 126 -15.97 -15.00 -0.53
C ASN A 126 -15.08 -14.22 -1.51
N PRO A 127 -15.38 -14.27 -2.82
CA PRO A 127 -14.60 -13.55 -3.82
C PRO A 127 -14.71 -12.03 -3.61
N THR A 128 -13.57 -11.37 -3.65
CA THR A 128 -13.48 -9.91 -3.82
C THR A 128 -13.41 -9.58 -5.31
N VAL A 129 -13.54 -8.30 -5.66
CA VAL A 129 -13.49 -7.87 -7.07
C VAL A 129 -12.11 -8.10 -7.69
N SER A 130 -11.07 -7.78 -6.94
CA SER A 130 -9.67 -7.87 -7.37
C SER A 130 -8.75 -7.70 -6.16
N PHE A 131 -7.52 -8.16 -6.30
CA PHE A 131 -6.41 -7.90 -5.40
C PHE A 131 -5.31 -7.12 -6.14
N VAL A 132 -5.11 -5.85 -5.75
CA VAL A 132 -4.13 -4.94 -6.36
C VAL A 132 -2.96 -4.74 -5.42
N ALA A 133 -1.84 -5.42 -5.65
CA ALA A 133 -0.74 -5.40 -4.71
C ALA A 133 0.61 -5.62 -5.38
N THR A 134 1.66 -5.51 -4.58
CA THR A 134 2.99 -6.00 -4.91
C THR A 134 2.99 -7.53 -4.83
N ASP A 135 3.74 -8.21 -5.69
CA ASP A 135 4.21 -9.57 -5.38
C ASP A 135 5.16 -9.51 -4.17
N ASN A 136 4.59 -9.70 -2.98
CA ASN A 136 5.28 -9.55 -1.71
C ASN A 136 6.32 -10.65 -1.49
N GLU A 137 6.05 -11.89 -1.93
CA GLU A 137 7.04 -12.96 -1.88
C GLU A 137 8.26 -12.60 -2.72
N GLU A 138 8.05 -12.16 -3.97
CA GLU A 138 9.14 -11.74 -4.84
C GLU A 138 9.91 -10.54 -4.24
N GLY A 139 9.22 -9.61 -3.57
CA GLY A 139 9.88 -8.56 -2.79
C GLY A 139 10.82 -9.12 -1.72
N GLY A 140 10.39 -10.14 -0.99
CA GLY A 140 11.22 -10.89 -0.06
C GLY A 140 12.42 -11.56 -0.73
N ARG A 141 12.20 -12.22 -1.86
CA ARG A 141 13.27 -12.88 -2.62
C ARG A 141 14.30 -11.87 -3.14
N LEU A 142 13.88 -10.69 -3.61
CA LEU A 142 14.79 -9.62 -4.01
C LEU A 142 15.68 -9.15 -2.85
N ALA A 143 15.11 -9.01 -1.65
CA ALA A 143 15.89 -8.66 -0.47
C ALA A 143 16.89 -9.77 -0.09
N ALA A 144 16.50 -11.04 -0.16
CA ALA A 144 17.36 -12.18 0.12
C ALA A 144 18.50 -12.31 -0.89
N ARG A 145 18.23 -12.13 -2.19
CA ARG A 145 19.27 -12.11 -3.22
C ARG A 145 20.29 -11.00 -2.98
N ARG A 146 19.82 -9.79 -2.66
CA ARG A 146 20.72 -8.67 -2.34
C ARG A 146 21.56 -8.97 -1.09
N MET A 147 20.95 -9.53 -0.05
CA MET A 147 21.68 -9.95 1.16
C MET A 147 22.74 -11.01 0.83
N GLY A 148 22.37 -12.04 0.08
CA GLY A 148 23.26 -13.12 -0.35
C GLY A 148 24.43 -12.63 -1.20
N GLU A 149 24.20 -11.68 -2.12
CA GLU A 149 25.25 -11.03 -2.90
C GLU A 149 26.22 -10.23 -2.02
N LEU A 150 25.71 -9.47 -1.05
CA LEU A 150 26.53 -8.62 -0.19
C LEU A 150 27.36 -9.40 0.83
N LEU A 151 26.92 -10.61 1.18
CA LEU A 151 27.58 -11.50 2.12
C LEU A 151 28.34 -12.65 1.45
N ASP A 152 28.47 -12.63 0.12
CA ASP A 152 29.08 -13.71 -0.66
C ASP A 152 28.48 -15.11 -0.34
N GLY A 153 27.21 -15.15 0.07
CA GLY A 153 26.44 -16.35 0.39
C GLY A 153 26.70 -17.01 1.74
N ASP A 154 27.45 -16.38 2.66
CA ASP A 154 27.77 -16.92 3.99
C ASP A 154 27.65 -15.85 5.08
N GLY A 155 27.17 -16.23 6.27
CA GLY A 155 27.16 -15.33 7.43
C GLY A 155 25.88 -15.42 8.26
N THR A 156 25.77 -14.52 9.22
CA THR A 156 24.67 -14.50 10.19
C THR A 156 23.76 -13.30 9.96
N VAL A 157 22.50 -13.55 9.65
CA VAL A 157 21.50 -12.53 9.32
C VAL A 157 20.40 -12.46 10.37
N LEU A 158 19.95 -11.24 10.68
CA LEU A 158 18.75 -10.96 11.45
C LEU A 158 17.62 -10.53 10.49
N MET A 159 16.41 -11.05 10.70
CA MET A 159 15.20 -10.45 10.15
C MET A 159 14.37 -9.85 11.29
N LEU A 160 14.23 -8.52 11.31
CA LEU A 160 13.33 -7.86 12.26
C LEU A 160 11.96 -7.69 11.60
N ARG A 161 11.00 -8.55 11.97
CA ARG A 161 9.66 -8.59 11.39
C ARG A 161 8.87 -7.33 11.70
N TYR A 162 7.81 -7.10 10.93
CA TYR A 162 6.95 -5.94 11.15
C TYR A 162 5.96 -6.14 12.31
N GLN A 163 4.83 -6.80 12.04
CA GLN A 163 3.79 -7.12 13.00
C GLN A 163 3.06 -8.38 12.57
N GLU A 164 2.61 -9.17 13.54
CA GLU A 164 1.84 -10.38 13.30
C GLU A 164 0.46 -10.08 12.67
N GLY A 165 0.05 -10.91 11.71
CA GLY A 165 -1.23 -10.83 11.00
C GLY A 165 -1.20 -9.97 9.73
N SER A 166 -0.12 -9.22 9.50
CA SER A 166 0.04 -8.42 8.28
C SER A 166 0.49 -9.32 7.11
N ALA A 167 -0.47 -9.77 6.29
CA ALA A 167 -0.21 -10.65 5.15
C ALA A 167 0.93 -10.16 4.25
N ALA A 168 0.93 -8.87 3.88
CA ALA A 168 1.95 -8.32 2.99
C ALA A 168 3.38 -8.52 3.51
N THR A 169 3.61 -8.32 4.81
CA THR A 169 4.94 -8.48 5.40
C THR A 169 5.26 -9.93 5.69
N GLU A 170 4.27 -10.73 6.08
CA GLU A 170 4.45 -12.18 6.24
C GLU A 170 4.89 -12.84 4.93
N ASP A 171 4.31 -12.44 3.79
CA ASP A 171 4.68 -12.94 2.47
C ASP A 171 6.11 -12.51 2.08
N ARG A 172 6.52 -11.26 2.40
CA ARG A 172 7.93 -10.79 2.23
C ARG A 172 8.89 -11.59 3.09
N GLU A 173 8.53 -11.83 4.34
CA GLU A 173 9.32 -12.59 5.30
C GLU A 173 9.49 -14.04 4.82
N HIS A 174 8.42 -14.68 4.33
CA HIS A 174 8.49 -16.01 3.73
C HIS A 174 9.35 -16.03 2.47
N GLY A 175 9.15 -15.11 1.54
CA GLY A 175 9.97 -15.02 0.32
C GLY A 175 11.45 -14.82 0.61
N PHE A 176 11.78 -14.04 1.65
CA PHE A 176 13.16 -13.85 2.11
C PHE A 176 13.76 -15.16 2.65
N VAL A 177 13.05 -15.84 3.55
CA VAL A 177 13.50 -17.10 4.15
C VAL A 177 13.68 -18.20 3.10
N ASP A 178 12.71 -18.37 2.20
CA ASP A 178 12.73 -19.42 1.18
C ASP A 178 13.87 -19.21 0.18
N GLU A 179 14.12 -17.97 -0.25
CA GLU A 179 15.20 -17.67 -1.18
C GLU A 179 16.58 -17.87 -0.53
N LEU A 180 16.76 -17.47 0.73
CA LEU A 180 18.00 -17.76 1.47
C LEU A 180 18.24 -19.26 1.57
N ALA A 181 17.23 -20.04 1.98
CA ALA A 181 17.36 -21.49 2.10
C ALA A 181 17.68 -22.16 0.75
N ALA A 182 17.11 -21.65 -0.35
CA ALA A 182 17.29 -22.22 -1.68
C ALA A 182 18.61 -21.84 -2.36
N LYS A 183 19.12 -20.62 -2.13
CA LYS A 183 20.24 -20.04 -2.89
C LYS A 183 21.49 -19.75 -2.06
N TYR A 184 21.33 -19.52 -0.77
CA TYR A 184 22.39 -19.07 0.13
C TYR A 184 22.40 -19.88 1.44
N PRO A 185 22.57 -21.21 1.38
CA PRO A 185 22.48 -22.08 2.57
C PRO A 185 23.59 -21.85 3.61
N GLY A 186 24.61 -21.04 3.30
CA GLY A 186 25.63 -20.59 4.26
C GLY A 186 25.17 -19.40 5.12
N ILE A 187 24.02 -18.81 4.82
CA ILE A 187 23.44 -17.74 5.63
C ILE A 187 22.54 -18.33 6.72
N ASP A 188 22.91 -18.11 7.98
CA ASP A 188 22.12 -18.48 9.15
C ASP A 188 21.21 -17.33 9.60
N LEU A 189 19.92 -17.60 9.81
CA LEU A 189 18.93 -16.61 10.22
C LEU A 189 18.69 -16.70 11.73
N VAL A 190 19.29 -15.81 12.52
CA VAL A 190 19.39 -15.95 13.99
C VAL A 190 18.25 -15.34 14.79
N SER A 191 17.23 -14.77 14.14
CA SER A 191 16.01 -14.33 14.82
C SER A 191 14.90 -14.12 13.81
N SER A 192 13.89 -15.00 13.87
CA SER A 192 12.71 -14.96 13.02
C SER A 192 11.43 -14.75 13.81
N ASP A 193 11.48 -14.28 15.06
CA ASP A 193 10.29 -14.13 15.93
C ASP A 193 10.20 -12.76 16.64
N GLN A 194 11.11 -11.84 16.32
CA GLN A 194 11.11 -10.49 16.88
C GLN A 194 10.35 -9.53 15.96
N TYR A 195 9.51 -8.68 16.56
CA TYR A 195 8.67 -7.73 15.84
C TYR A 195 9.02 -6.28 16.19
N ALA A 196 9.13 -5.44 15.17
CA ALA A 196 9.36 -4.01 15.26
C ALA A 196 8.12 -3.24 15.75
N GLY A 197 6.93 -3.74 15.43
CA GLY A 197 5.66 -3.06 15.66
C GLY A 197 5.35 -1.96 14.64
N ALA A 198 4.17 -1.37 14.78
CA ALA A 198 3.54 -0.51 13.78
C ALA A 198 4.23 0.85 13.53
N THR A 199 5.07 1.35 14.44
CA THR A 199 5.61 2.71 14.36
C THR A 199 7.12 2.76 14.34
N ARG A 200 7.68 3.87 13.82
CA ARG A 200 9.13 4.12 13.84
C ARG A 200 9.70 4.08 15.26
N ASP A 201 8.96 4.56 16.26
CA ASP A 201 9.38 4.52 17.66
C ASP A 201 9.42 3.11 18.24
N THR A 202 8.41 2.28 17.98
CA THR A 202 8.43 0.88 18.42
C THR A 202 9.55 0.12 17.71
N ALA A 203 9.72 0.38 16.41
CA ALA A 203 10.76 -0.23 15.58
C ALA A 203 12.16 0.11 16.07
N LYS A 204 12.42 1.38 16.41
CA LYS A 204 13.71 1.81 16.96
C LYS A 204 14.04 1.10 18.28
N ARG A 205 13.10 1.07 19.22
CA ARG A 205 13.28 0.37 20.51
C ARG A 205 13.52 -1.13 20.32
N ALA A 206 12.75 -1.78 19.44
CA ALA A 206 12.95 -3.19 19.12
C ALA A 206 14.33 -3.44 18.50
N SER A 207 14.75 -2.57 17.58
CA SER A 207 16.06 -2.63 16.93
C SER A 207 17.20 -2.49 17.93
N GLU A 208 17.16 -1.49 18.83
CA GLU A 208 18.14 -1.33 19.91
C GLU A 208 18.22 -2.58 20.80
N ASN A 209 17.08 -3.14 21.19
CA ASN A 209 17.02 -4.34 22.03
C ASN A 209 17.64 -5.57 21.35
N VAL A 210 17.47 -5.72 20.04
CA VAL A 210 18.05 -6.83 19.29
C VAL A 210 19.54 -6.59 19.03
N LEU A 211 19.92 -5.38 18.60
CA LEU A 211 21.32 -5.02 18.35
C LEU A 211 22.19 -5.14 19.61
N ASN A 212 21.71 -4.70 20.77
CA ASN A 212 22.44 -4.87 22.04
C ASN A 212 22.73 -6.33 22.40
N ARG A 213 21.93 -7.28 21.89
CA ARG A 213 22.11 -8.72 22.14
C ARG A 213 22.89 -9.44 21.04
N LEU A 214 22.77 -8.98 19.80
CA LEU A 214 23.17 -9.73 18.61
C LEU A 214 24.23 -9.03 17.77
N ALA A 215 24.41 -7.70 17.86
CA ALA A 215 25.17 -6.93 16.86
C ALA A 215 26.58 -7.47 16.58
N ASP A 216 27.29 -7.94 17.61
CA ASP A 216 28.68 -8.41 17.48
C ASP A 216 28.81 -9.76 16.73
N ARG A 217 27.68 -10.41 16.41
CA ARG A 217 27.61 -11.66 15.62
C ARG A 217 26.73 -11.54 14.39
N LEU A 218 26.29 -10.34 14.02
CA LEU A 218 25.47 -10.13 12.82
C LEU A 218 26.35 -9.62 11.69
N ASP A 219 26.23 -10.29 10.55
CA ASP A 219 26.82 -9.85 9.29
C ASP A 219 25.78 -9.09 8.45
N GLY A 220 24.49 -9.42 8.61
CA GLY A 220 23.40 -8.80 7.86
C GLY A 220 22.09 -8.60 8.63
N ILE A 221 21.28 -7.65 8.18
CA ILE A 221 19.95 -7.33 8.72
C ILE A 221 18.97 -7.09 7.57
N PHE A 222 17.79 -7.69 7.66
CA PHE A 222 16.63 -7.42 6.81
C PHE A 222 15.45 -6.88 7.63
N THR A 223 14.75 -5.87 7.09
CA THR A 223 13.51 -5.29 7.64
C THR A 223 12.44 -5.18 6.55
N PRO A 224 11.20 -5.68 6.76
CA PRO A 224 10.24 -5.91 5.68
C PRO A 224 9.28 -4.75 5.37
N ASN A 225 9.41 -3.58 6.03
CA ASN A 225 8.59 -2.40 5.72
C ASN A 225 9.26 -1.05 6.07
N GLU A 226 8.58 0.06 5.77
CA GLU A 226 9.06 1.44 6.01
C GLU A 226 9.42 1.69 7.50
N SER A 227 8.56 1.32 8.44
CA SER A 227 8.75 1.63 9.86
C SER A 227 9.90 0.84 10.48
N SER A 228 9.97 -0.46 10.19
CA SER A 228 11.07 -1.34 10.62
C SER A 228 12.41 -0.89 10.03
N THR A 229 12.43 -0.54 8.74
CA THR A 229 13.64 -0.03 8.06
C THR A 229 14.12 1.27 8.69
N ALA A 230 13.22 2.23 8.90
CA ALA A 230 13.57 3.51 9.52
C ALA A 230 14.04 3.34 10.98
N GLY A 231 13.37 2.49 11.77
CA GLY A 231 13.74 2.25 13.15
C GLY A 231 15.10 1.56 13.30
N MET A 232 15.38 0.57 12.46
CA MET A 232 16.66 -0.14 12.44
C MET A 232 17.81 0.76 12.03
N LEU A 233 17.61 1.57 10.98
CA LEU A 233 18.61 2.53 10.53
C LEU A 233 19.01 3.50 11.65
N LEU A 234 18.02 4.08 12.33
CA LEU A 234 18.27 4.98 13.45
C LEU A 234 19.01 4.30 14.60
N ALA A 235 18.66 3.04 14.93
CA ALA A 235 19.33 2.29 15.97
C ALA A 235 20.78 1.96 15.61
N LEU A 236 21.06 1.59 14.36
CA LEU A 236 22.43 1.39 13.86
C LEU A 236 23.26 2.67 13.95
N GLN A 237 22.67 3.82 13.62
CA GLN A 237 23.31 5.13 13.72
C GLN A 237 23.64 5.48 15.18
N ASP A 238 22.66 5.36 16.08
CA ASP A 238 22.83 5.70 17.51
C ASP A 238 23.86 4.80 18.21
N LEU A 239 23.95 3.53 17.81
CA LEU A 239 24.90 2.56 18.37
C LEU A 239 26.27 2.58 17.67
N GLY A 240 26.46 3.44 16.66
CA GLY A 240 27.70 3.52 15.89
C GLY A 240 28.03 2.21 15.16
N ARG A 241 27.02 1.53 14.63
CA ARG A 241 27.09 0.26 13.89
C ARG A 241 26.74 0.38 12.39
N VAL A 242 26.52 1.61 11.90
CA VAL A 242 26.40 1.84 10.45
C VAL A 242 27.67 1.39 9.73
N GLY A 243 27.49 0.73 8.59
CA GLY A 243 28.58 0.19 7.77
C GLY A 243 29.32 -1.01 8.37
N THR A 244 29.05 -1.41 9.62
CA THR A 244 29.63 -2.63 10.21
C THR A 244 28.77 -3.86 10.00
N ILE A 245 27.47 -3.67 9.81
CA ILE A 245 26.50 -4.74 9.54
C ILE A 245 25.81 -4.39 8.22
N THR A 246 25.74 -5.35 7.30
CA THR A 246 24.98 -5.20 6.06
C THR A 246 23.50 -5.00 6.39
N PHE A 247 22.85 -4.05 5.73
CA PHE A 247 21.47 -3.69 5.98
C PHE A 247 20.71 -3.54 4.67
N VAL A 248 19.69 -4.38 4.50
CA VAL A 248 18.72 -4.33 3.40
C VAL A 248 17.35 -4.03 3.96
N GLY A 249 16.70 -2.99 3.44
CA GLY A 249 15.39 -2.56 3.89
C GLY A 249 14.25 -2.89 2.92
N PHE A 250 13.08 -2.35 3.25
CA PHE A 250 11.90 -2.36 2.41
C PHE A 250 11.17 -1.02 2.51
N ASP A 251 10.41 -0.72 1.47
CA ASP A 251 9.76 0.55 1.19
C ASP A 251 10.72 1.72 0.95
N TYR A 252 10.14 2.79 0.42
CA TYR A 252 10.82 4.05 0.24
C TYR A 252 10.39 5.06 1.31
N SER A 253 11.36 5.75 1.87
CA SER A 253 11.18 7.02 2.55
C SER A 253 12.25 7.98 2.01
N SER A 254 11.88 9.24 1.81
CA SER A 254 12.84 10.29 1.44
C SER A 254 14.07 10.33 2.35
N ALA A 255 13.91 9.93 3.61
CA ALA A 255 14.99 9.85 4.59
C ALA A 255 16.01 8.73 4.33
N PHE A 256 15.75 7.78 3.42
CA PHE A 256 16.63 6.65 3.10
C PHE A 256 17.69 6.97 2.05
N ILE A 257 17.51 8.04 1.25
CA ILE A 257 18.44 8.38 0.16
C ILE A 257 19.83 8.76 0.68
N GLY A 258 19.93 9.72 1.61
CA GLY A 258 21.23 10.08 2.20
C GLY A 258 21.95 8.89 2.87
N PRO A 259 21.25 8.06 3.68
CA PRO A 259 21.79 6.80 4.20
C PRO A 259 22.28 5.83 3.12
N LEU A 260 21.55 5.68 2.01
CA LEU A 260 21.98 4.86 0.88
C LEU A 260 23.27 5.39 0.25
N GLU A 261 23.35 6.70 0.02
CA GLU A 261 24.55 7.36 -0.53
C GLU A 261 25.78 7.23 0.38
N ARG A 262 25.59 7.21 1.70
CA ARG A 262 26.67 6.98 2.68
C ARG A 262 27.02 5.52 2.88
N GLY A 263 26.20 4.60 2.36
CA GLY A 263 26.35 3.17 2.63
C GLY A 263 25.93 2.75 4.04
N ASP A 264 25.07 3.51 4.72
CA ASP A 264 24.45 3.12 6.00
C ASP A 264 23.40 2.00 5.79
N ILE A 265 22.85 1.91 4.58
CA ILE A 265 21.92 0.88 4.07
C ILE A 265 22.37 0.53 2.64
N GLN A 266 22.48 -0.76 2.29
CA GLN A 266 23.05 -1.21 1.00
C GLN A 266 21.99 -1.57 -0.06
N GLY A 267 20.73 -1.39 0.29
CA GLY A 267 19.61 -1.46 -0.64
C GLY A 267 18.29 -1.50 0.09
N PHE A 268 17.20 -1.19 -0.61
CA PHE A 268 15.86 -1.39 -0.09
C PHE A 268 14.91 -1.75 -1.23
N VAL A 269 14.01 -2.68 -0.95
CA VAL A 269 12.98 -3.09 -1.91
C VAL A 269 11.88 -2.03 -1.96
N VAL A 270 11.52 -1.57 -3.15
CA VAL A 270 10.54 -0.52 -3.37
C VAL A 270 9.32 -1.07 -4.10
N GLN A 271 8.16 -0.71 -3.58
CA GLN A 271 6.84 -0.98 -4.17
C GLN A 271 6.39 0.20 -5.06
N ASN A 272 5.24 0.07 -5.73
CA ASN A 272 4.62 1.17 -6.48
C ASN A 272 3.29 1.67 -5.86
N PRO A 273 3.32 2.37 -4.72
CA PRO A 273 2.11 2.78 -4.01
C PRO A 273 1.23 3.74 -4.83
N VAL A 274 1.80 4.58 -5.70
CA VAL A 274 1.01 5.43 -6.60
C VAL A 274 0.21 4.56 -7.57
N GLN A 275 0.81 3.53 -8.16
CA GLN A 275 0.08 2.59 -9.01
C GLN A 275 -0.95 1.79 -8.23
N MET A 276 -0.68 1.36 -6.99
CA MET A 276 -1.68 0.67 -6.17
C MET A 276 -2.96 1.49 -6.01
N GLY A 277 -2.83 2.75 -5.58
CA GLY A 277 -4.00 3.63 -5.42
C GLY A 277 -4.71 3.89 -6.75
N TYR A 278 -3.94 4.13 -7.81
CA TYR A 278 -4.48 4.42 -9.14
C TYR A 278 -5.24 3.23 -9.74
N LEU A 279 -4.61 2.05 -9.78
CA LEU A 279 -5.17 0.83 -10.34
C LEU A 279 -6.32 0.29 -9.50
N SER A 280 -6.30 0.45 -8.16
CA SER A 280 -7.43 0.05 -7.31
C SER A 280 -8.70 0.83 -7.62
N VAL A 281 -8.60 2.15 -7.77
CA VAL A 281 -9.75 3.00 -8.13
C VAL A 281 -10.19 2.73 -9.57
N GLN A 282 -9.25 2.58 -10.53
CA GLN A 282 -9.59 2.19 -11.90
C GLN A 282 -10.33 0.86 -11.97
N THR A 283 -9.84 -0.14 -11.24
CA THR A 283 -10.43 -1.48 -11.18
C THR A 283 -11.83 -1.44 -10.61
N MET A 284 -12.02 -0.71 -9.50
CA MET A 284 -13.35 -0.52 -8.90
C MET A 284 -14.32 0.15 -9.89
N VAL A 285 -13.88 1.23 -10.54
CA VAL A 285 -14.71 1.94 -11.52
C VAL A 285 -15.06 1.05 -12.72
N ALA A 286 -14.10 0.29 -13.26
CA ALA A 286 -14.36 -0.63 -14.36
C ALA A 286 -15.37 -1.71 -13.96
N HIS A 287 -15.24 -2.28 -12.76
CA HIS A 287 -16.19 -3.25 -12.22
C HIS A 287 -17.60 -2.65 -12.10
N LEU A 288 -17.73 -1.43 -11.57
CA LEU A 288 -19.02 -0.72 -11.45
C LEU A 288 -19.66 -0.39 -12.80
N GLU A 289 -18.87 -0.33 -13.87
CA GLU A 289 -19.36 -0.19 -15.25
C GLU A 289 -19.71 -1.55 -15.91
N GLY A 290 -19.60 -2.66 -15.17
CA GLY A 290 -19.85 -4.01 -15.68
C GLY A 290 -18.75 -4.55 -16.59
N LYS A 291 -17.55 -3.95 -16.56
CA LYS A 291 -16.40 -4.42 -17.34
C LYS A 291 -15.69 -5.55 -16.58
N PRO A 292 -15.12 -6.54 -17.29
CA PRO A 292 -14.28 -7.56 -16.66
C PRO A 292 -13.02 -6.91 -16.08
N VAL A 293 -12.56 -7.42 -14.95
CA VAL A 293 -11.33 -6.99 -14.27
C VAL A 293 -10.49 -8.21 -13.88
N PRO A 294 -9.15 -8.10 -13.84
CA PRO A 294 -8.30 -9.19 -13.36
C PRO A 294 -8.53 -9.49 -11.87
N GLU A 295 -8.45 -10.76 -11.49
CA GLU A 295 -8.50 -11.17 -10.08
C GLU A 295 -7.29 -10.65 -9.29
N VAL A 296 -6.13 -10.59 -9.93
CA VAL A 296 -4.89 -10.06 -9.35
C VAL A 296 -4.27 -9.04 -10.30
N VAL A 297 -3.87 -7.90 -9.76
CA VAL A 297 -3.13 -6.85 -10.46
C VAL A 297 -1.82 -6.61 -9.73
N ASP A 298 -0.71 -7.07 -10.32
CA ASP A 298 0.63 -6.80 -9.81
C ASP A 298 1.02 -5.35 -10.13
N THR A 299 1.45 -4.63 -9.10
CA THR A 299 1.90 -3.23 -9.18
C THR A 299 3.41 -3.09 -9.35
N GLY A 300 4.13 -4.20 -9.33
CA GLY A 300 5.57 -4.28 -9.51
C GLY A 300 6.35 -4.04 -8.23
N VAL A 301 7.55 -4.62 -8.22
CA VAL A 301 8.52 -4.53 -7.13
C VAL A 301 9.92 -4.41 -7.70
N MET A 302 10.79 -3.65 -7.04
CA MET A 302 12.18 -3.53 -7.49
C MET A 302 13.14 -3.32 -6.32
N MET A 303 14.38 -3.79 -6.48
CA MET A 303 15.46 -3.47 -5.55
C MET A 303 16.08 -2.12 -5.94
N VAL A 304 16.12 -1.17 -5.00
CA VAL A 304 16.85 0.08 -5.16
C VAL A 304 18.18 -0.01 -4.42
N THR A 305 19.24 0.37 -5.11
CA THR A 305 20.63 0.38 -4.64
C THR A 305 21.28 1.69 -5.08
N LEU A 306 22.49 1.97 -4.59
CA LEU A 306 23.25 3.13 -5.06
C LEU A 306 23.51 3.06 -6.57
N ASP A 307 23.73 1.86 -7.12
CA ASP A 307 24.12 1.65 -8.52
C ASP A 307 23.00 1.97 -9.51
N ASN A 308 21.74 1.78 -9.12
CA ASN A 308 20.57 2.03 -9.97
C ASN A 308 19.74 3.23 -9.53
N LEU A 309 20.21 4.03 -8.56
CA LEU A 309 19.45 5.14 -8.01
C LEU A 309 19.06 6.16 -9.09
N GLU A 310 19.95 6.42 -10.05
CA GLU A 310 19.73 7.36 -11.15
C GLU A 310 18.93 6.76 -12.33
N ASP A 311 18.56 5.48 -12.28
CA ASP A 311 17.77 4.85 -13.33
C ASP A 311 16.39 5.54 -13.45
N PRO A 312 15.96 5.96 -14.66
CA PRO A 312 14.67 6.61 -14.87
C PRO A 312 13.47 5.80 -14.37
N THR A 313 13.54 4.47 -14.43
CA THR A 313 12.48 3.58 -13.92
C THR A 313 12.43 3.58 -12.40
N VAL A 314 13.58 3.61 -11.71
CA VAL A 314 13.67 3.79 -10.25
C VAL A 314 13.12 5.16 -9.87
N GLN A 315 13.60 6.22 -10.52
CA GLN A 315 13.19 7.60 -10.28
C GLN A 315 11.69 7.80 -10.48
N ALA A 316 11.08 7.17 -11.48
CA ALA A 316 9.64 7.23 -11.69
C ALA A 316 8.81 6.67 -10.51
N VAL A 317 9.38 5.73 -9.74
CA VAL A 317 8.72 5.13 -8.57
C VAL A 317 9.03 5.90 -7.29
N ILE A 318 10.30 6.29 -7.06
CA ILE A 318 10.70 6.97 -5.82
C ILE A 318 10.41 8.47 -5.83
N ASN A 319 10.42 9.10 -7.01
CA ASN A 319 10.12 10.51 -7.24
C ASN A 319 9.04 10.65 -8.33
N PRO A 320 7.82 10.12 -8.11
CA PRO A 320 6.78 10.16 -9.13
C PRO A 320 6.45 11.62 -9.46
N PRO A 321 6.34 11.99 -10.75
CA PRO A 321 6.00 13.36 -11.14
C PRO A 321 4.70 13.75 -10.44
N GLU A 322 4.70 14.91 -9.78
CA GLU A 322 3.52 15.41 -9.09
C GLU A 322 2.34 15.40 -10.07
N ALA A 323 1.21 14.83 -9.63
CA ALA A 323 -0.03 15.00 -10.35
C ALA A 323 -0.26 16.51 -10.46
N ARG A 324 -0.16 17.06 -11.68
CA ARG A 324 -0.54 18.46 -11.96
C ARG A 324 -2.04 18.58 -11.68
N GLY A 325 -2.38 18.77 -10.41
CA GLY A 325 -3.73 18.98 -9.91
C GLY A 325 -3.80 20.39 -9.34
N GLY A 326 -4.61 21.22 -9.99
CA GLY A 326 -4.76 22.64 -9.72
C GLY A 326 -4.89 22.95 -8.23
N GLY A 327 -4.04 23.87 -7.79
CA GLY A 327 -4.24 24.58 -6.54
C GLY A 327 -5.51 25.41 -6.60
N SER A 328 -6.20 25.43 -5.45
CA SER A 328 -7.31 26.29 -5.01
C SER A 328 -8.58 26.28 -5.85
#